data_AF-A0AAD8FDD1-F1
#
_entry.id   AF-A0AAD8FDD1-F1
#
_cell.length_a   1.000
_cell.length_b   1.000
_cell.length_c   1.000
_cell.angle_alpha   90.00
_cell.angle_beta   90.00
_cell.angle_gamma   90.00
#
_symmetry.space_group_name_H-M   'P 1'
#
loop_
_entity.id
_entity.type
_entity.pdbx_description
1 polymer ?
#
loop_
_entity_poly.entity_id
_entity_poly.type
_entity_poly.pdbx_seq_one_letter_code
_entity_poly.pdbx_strand_id
1 'polypeptide(L)'
;MNVQMCRDFAIVLHFVLFDLEFRRSGAVTVRRRGAVTVHRSGAVTVRCSGIVTVRRSGIVTVSPSGAVTVRRSGAVTVRRSGAVTVRRSGAVTVSPSGAVTVHRSGALTVHRSGSMTVHRSGAVTVHRSGSMTVHRRGAVTVHRSGAMTVHRSGAVTVHRSGAVTVRCSGIVTVRRSGIVTVSPSGAVTVRRSGAVTVRRSGAVTVHRSGAVTVRRRGAVTVRRRGIVTVHRSGSMTVHRSGAVTVRRRGAVTVHRSGAVTVRRRGAVTVRRRGIVTVHRSGSMTVHRSGAVTVRRRGAVTVHRSGAVTVRRSGAVTIRRRGAVTVRRSGAVTVSPSGAVTVHRSGALTVHRSGSMTVHRSGAVTVHRSGSMTVHRRGAVTVHRSGAMTVHRSGAVTVRRSGAVTVRRSGAVTV
;
A
#
# COMPACT_ATOMS: atom_id res chain seq x y z
N MET A 1 37.06 -18.98 46.71
CA MET A 1 38.48 -18.72 46.36
C MET A 1 38.55 -18.13 44.96
N ASN A 2 39.10 -16.92 44.81
CA ASN A 2 39.38 -16.29 43.51
C ASN A 2 40.80 -16.67 43.10
N VAL A 3 40.97 -17.37 41.98
CA VAL A 3 42.29 -17.73 41.46
C VAL A 3 42.67 -16.73 40.36
N GLN A 4 43.64 -15.86 40.65
CA GLN A 4 44.14 -14.84 39.73
C GLN A 4 45.42 -15.34 39.04
N MET A 5 45.39 -15.55 37.72
CA MET A 5 46.56 -15.97 36.94
C MET A 5 47.02 -14.87 35.96
N CYS A 6 48.33 -14.59 35.94
CA CYS A 6 48.93 -13.41 35.28
C CYS A 6 50.04 -13.71 34.23
N ARG A 7 50.22 -14.94 33.71
CA ARG A 7 51.33 -15.25 32.77
C ARG A 7 50.87 -15.76 31.38
N ASP A 8 51.65 -15.41 30.36
CA ASP A 8 51.42 -15.67 28.93
C ASP A 8 51.73 -17.13 28.54
N PHE A 9 50.72 -18.00 28.49
CA PHE A 9 50.78 -19.32 27.84
C PHE A 9 49.41 -19.75 27.29
N ALA A 10 49.38 -20.77 26.43
CA ALA A 10 48.15 -21.48 26.07
C ALA A 10 47.68 -22.32 27.26
N ILE A 11 46.65 -21.85 27.96
CA ILE A 11 46.21 -22.44 29.23
C ILE A 11 44.98 -23.33 28.99
N VAL A 12 45.10 -24.62 29.32
CA VAL A 12 44.00 -25.59 29.38
C VAL A 12 43.81 -26.00 30.84
N LEU A 13 42.70 -25.58 31.47
CA LEU A 13 42.40 -25.95 32.88
C LEU A 13 41.23 -26.94 32.99
N HIS A 14 41.43 -28.00 33.79
CA HIS A 14 40.46 -29.06 34.11
C HIS A 14 40.32 -29.21 35.64
N PHE A 15 39.31 -28.64 36.31
CA PHE A 15 38.98 -28.96 37.73
C PHE A 15 37.46 -28.69 38.03
N VAL A 16 36.99 -28.74 39.28
CA VAL A 16 35.59 -28.43 39.72
C VAL A 16 35.49 -27.08 40.50
N LEU A 17 34.40 -26.30 40.28
CA LEU A 17 33.92 -25.06 40.96
C LEU A 17 34.91 -23.93 41.37
N PHE A 18 35.18 -22.95 40.49
CA PHE A 18 35.86 -21.67 40.86
C PHE A 18 35.41 -20.49 39.97
N ASP A 19 35.49 -19.26 40.49
CA ASP A 19 35.47 -18.03 39.68
C ASP A 19 36.87 -17.79 39.11
N LEU A 20 36.99 -17.69 37.78
CA LEU A 20 38.26 -17.67 37.07
C LEU A 20 38.45 -16.30 36.39
N GLU A 21 39.51 -15.57 36.77
CA GLU A 21 39.88 -14.29 36.17
C GLU A 21 41.22 -14.37 35.41
N PHE A 22 41.19 -14.11 34.10
CA PHE A 22 42.38 -14.08 33.23
C PHE A 22 42.69 -12.65 32.75
N ARG A 23 43.90 -12.11 33.04
CA ARG A 23 44.29 -10.74 32.68
C ARG A 23 45.03 -10.57 31.34
N ARG A 24 45.86 -11.54 30.91
CA ARG A 24 46.61 -11.52 29.63
C ARG A 24 46.95 -12.96 29.23
N SER A 25 46.66 -13.36 27.98
CA SER A 25 46.91 -14.72 27.48
C SER A 25 46.77 -14.79 25.94
N GLY A 26 47.50 -15.70 25.29
CA GLY A 26 47.37 -15.93 23.84
C GLY A 26 46.05 -16.62 23.48
N ALA A 27 45.83 -17.83 23.98
CA ALA A 27 44.61 -18.61 23.80
C ALA A 27 44.11 -19.17 25.15
N VAL A 28 42.82 -19.02 25.41
CA VAL A 28 42.16 -19.49 26.65
C VAL A 28 41.11 -20.54 26.29
N THR A 29 41.25 -21.75 26.84
CA THR A 29 40.21 -22.78 26.75
C THR A 29 39.73 -23.16 28.14
N VAL A 30 38.44 -22.93 28.42
CA VAL A 30 37.80 -23.28 29.70
C VAL A 30 36.72 -24.34 29.45
N ARG A 31 36.73 -25.44 30.21
CA ARG A 31 35.72 -26.51 30.14
C ARG A 31 35.11 -26.73 31.54
N ARG A 32 34.17 -25.90 32.00
CA ARG A 32 33.59 -26.00 33.37
C ARG A 32 32.27 -25.25 33.60
N ARG A 33 31.53 -25.71 34.64
CA ARG A 33 30.43 -24.99 35.32
C ARG A 33 30.99 -23.89 36.25
N GLY A 34 30.38 -22.71 36.25
CA GLY A 34 30.81 -21.55 37.07
C GLY A 34 30.81 -20.21 36.32
N ALA A 35 31.30 -19.15 36.96
CA ALA A 35 31.54 -17.85 36.34
C ALA A 35 32.96 -17.78 35.74
N VAL A 36 33.08 -17.22 34.54
CA VAL A 36 34.36 -17.09 33.82
C VAL A 36 34.52 -15.65 33.36
N THR A 37 35.62 -15.00 33.75
CA THR A 37 35.96 -13.63 33.34
C THR A 37 37.32 -13.59 32.64
N VAL A 38 37.35 -13.14 31.38
CA VAL A 38 38.56 -12.97 30.57
C VAL A 38 38.70 -11.51 30.16
N HIS A 39 39.86 -10.86 30.43
CA HIS A 39 40.05 -9.43 30.17
C HIS A 39 40.79 -9.06 28.88
N ARG A 40 41.73 -9.90 28.44
CA ARG A 40 42.45 -9.79 27.16
C ARG A 40 42.91 -11.16 26.69
N SER A 41 42.57 -11.53 25.46
CA SER A 41 43.17 -12.70 24.80
C SER A 41 43.10 -12.67 23.28
N GLY A 42 43.94 -13.46 22.60
CA GLY A 42 43.82 -13.68 21.15
C GLY A 42 42.56 -14.49 20.81
N ALA A 43 42.39 -15.65 21.46
CA ALA A 43 41.23 -16.53 21.32
C ALA A 43 40.67 -16.98 22.67
N VAL A 44 39.34 -17.07 22.78
CA VAL A 44 38.63 -17.64 23.95
C VAL A 44 37.67 -18.73 23.49
N THR A 45 37.79 -19.92 24.05
CA THR A 45 36.82 -21.00 23.92
C THR A 45 36.30 -21.39 25.31
N VAL A 46 35.01 -21.18 25.58
CA VAL A 46 34.37 -21.58 26.83
C VAL A 46 33.33 -22.66 26.56
N ARG A 47 33.45 -23.80 27.26
CA ARG A 47 32.47 -24.88 27.26
C ARG A 47 31.83 -25.10 28.63
N CYS A 48 30.50 -25.12 28.66
CA CYS A 48 29.65 -25.55 29.78
C CYS A 48 29.64 -24.67 31.05
N SER A 49 29.54 -23.35 30.94
CA SER A 49 29.61 -22.40 32.07
C SER A 49 28.28 -21.77 32.47
N GLY A 50 28.19 -21.24 33.70
CA GLY A 50 27.03 -20.49 34.18
C GLY A 50 27.00 -19.08 33.58
N ILE A 51 28.04 -18.30 33.84
CA ILE A 51 28.18 -16.91 33.38
C ILE A 51 29.54 -16.73 32.69
N VAL A 52 29.58 -16.08 31.53
CA VAL A 52 30.82 -15.78 30.80
C VAL A 52 30.93 -14.29 30.53
N THR A 53 32.02 -13.67 30.95
CA THR A 53 32.36 -12.28 30.63
C THR A 53 33.70 -12.23 29.90
N VAL A 54 33.69 -11.81 28.64
CA VAL A 54 34.91 -11.62 27.84
C VAL A 54 35.07 -10.15 27.46
N ARG A 55 36.24 -9.58 27.73
CA ARG A 55 36.63 -8.24 27.32
C ARG A 55 37.84 -8.35 26.40
N ARG A 56 37.89 -7.56 25.33
CA ARG A 56 39.05 -7.40 24.43
C ARG A 56 39.63 -8.73 23.94
N SER A 57 38.93 -9.40 23.02
CA SER A 57 39.45 -10.64 22.40
C SER A 57 39.35 -10.66 20.89
N GLY A 58 40.29 -11.33 20.22
CA GLY A 58 40.19 -11.55 18.76
C GLY A 58 38.97 -12.38 18.41
N ILE A 59 38.94 -13.64 18.89
CA ILE A 59 37.87 -14.59 18.64
C ILE A 59 37.28 -15.10 19.97
N VAL A 60 35.96 -15.20 20.05
CA VAL A 60 35.25 -15.73 21.22
C VAL A 60 34.25 -16.80 20.80
N THR A 61 34.41 -18.02 21.29
CA THR A 61 33.48 -19.14 21.10
C THR A 61 32.95 -19.61 22.45
N VAL A 62 31.64 -19.55 22.66
CA VAL A 62 31.00 -20.00 23.91
C VAL A 62 29.95 -21.05 23.60
N SER A 63 29.99 -22.21 24.26
CA SER A 63 29.05 -23.33 23.99
C SER A 63 29.04 -24.40 25.09
N PRO A 64 27.92 -24.73 25.78
CA PRO A 64 26.72 -23.96 26.15
C PRO A 64 26.96 -23.06 27.38
N SER A 65 26.06 -22.09 27.64
CA SER A 65 26.14 -21.28 28.87
C SER A 65 24.83 -20.64 29.34
N GLY A 66 24.74 -20.23 30.61
CA GLY A 66 23.59 -19.47 31.14
C GLY A 66 23.53 -18.03 30.58
N ALA A 67 24.55 -17.22 30.88
CA ALA A 67 24.66 -15.84 30.40
C ALA A 67 26.04 -15.56 29.78
N VAL A 68 26.07 -14.79 28.68
CA VAL A 68 27.31 -14.39 27.99
C VAL A 68 27.35 -12.89 27.79
N THR A 69 28.41 -12.24 28.24
CA THR A 69 28.72 -10.84 27.98
C THR A 69 30.06 -10.71 27.26
N VAL A 70 30.05 -10.24 26.02
CA VAL A 70 31.28 -10.00 25.23
C VAL A 70 31.43 -8.52 24.92
N ARG A 71 32.64 -7.98 25.12
CA ARG A 71 32.93 -6.56 24.92
C ARG A 71 34.23 -6.34 24.14
N ARG A 72 34.14 -5.65 23.00
CA ARG A 72 35.27 -5.35 22.09
C ARG A 72 35.91 -6.64 21.56
N SER A 73 35.29 -7.29 20.59
CA SER A 73 35.84 -8.50 19.98
C SER A 73 35.80 -8.52 18.46
N GLY A 74 36.74 -9.22 17.82
CA GLY A 74 36.73 -9.39 16.37
C GLY A 74 35.54 -10.23 15.90
N ALA A 75 35.49 -11.48 16.35
CA ALA A 75 34.42 -12.44 16.05
C ALA A 75 33.86 -13.08 17.32
N VAL A 76 32.54 -13.27 17.37
CA VAL A 76 31.84 -13.87 18.52
C VAL A 76 30.88 -14.95 18.03
N THR A 77 31.06 -16.18 18.49
CA THR A 77 30.16 -17.32 18.23
C THR A 77 29.61 -17.83 19.55
N VAL A 78 28.30 -17.73 19.75
CA VAL A 78 27.62 -18.23 20.95
C VAL A 78 26.64 -19.32 20.57
N ARG A 79 26.75 -20.49 21.22
CA ARG A 79 25.81 -21.61 21.01
C ARG A 79 25.09 -21.99 22.29
N ARG A 80 23.77 -22.18 22.20
CA ARG A 80 22.88 -22.65 23.27
C ARG A 80 23.07 -21.86 24.57
N SER A 81 22.63 -20.60 24.56
CA SER A 81 22.74 -19.72 25.74
C SER A 81 21.43 -19.11 26.19
N GLY A 82 21.24 -18.92 27.50
CA GLY A 82 20.06 -18.25 28.05
C GLY A 82 19.99 -16.78 27.64
N ALA A 83 21.06 -16.01 27.93
CA ALA A 83 21.17 -14.60 27.58
C ALA A 83 22.52 -14.26 26.95
N VAL A 84 22.52 -13.41 25.91
CA VAL A 84 23.74 -12.99 25.20
C VAL A 84 23.75 -11.47 25.05
N THR A 85 24.77 -10.81 25.60
CA THR A 85 25.02 -9.38 25.45
C THR A 85 26.35 -9.15 24.73
N VAL A 86 26.33 -8.52 23.56
CA VAL A 86 27.55 -8.19 22.80
C VAL A 86 27.69 -6.69 22.61
N ARG A 87 28.84 -6.13 22.98
CA ARG A 87 29.15 -4.70 22.89
C ARG A 87 30.40 -4.48 22.03
N ARG A 88 30.22 -3.92 20.83
CA ARG A 88 31.28 -3.60 19.86
C ARG A 88 32.00 -4.85 19.37
N SER A 89 31.47 -5.47 18.33
CA SER A 89 32.14 -6.60 17.67
C SER A 89 32.16 -6.48 16.15
N GLY A 90 33.11 -7.14 15.48
CA GLY A 90 33.13 -7.20 14.01
C GLY A 90 31.99 -8.09 13.49
N ALA A 91 32.06 -9.38 13.81
CA ALA A 91 31.05 -10.38 13.45
C ALA A 91 30.48 -11.09 14.68
N VAL A 92 29.18 -11.36 14.67
CA VAL A 92 28.49 -12.06 15.76
C VAL A 92 27.57 -13.14 15.19
N THR A 93 27.72 -14.37 15.64
CA THR A 93 26.87 -15.51 15.31
C THR A 93 26.27 -16.09 16.59
N VAL A 94 24.93 -16.16 16.67
CA VAL A 94 24.23 -16.71 17.84
C VAL A 94 23.27 -17.82 17.42
N SER A 95 23.40 -18.99 18.06
CA SER A 95 22.67 -20.21 17.67
C SER A 95 22.31 -21.14 18.84
N PRO A 96 21.04 -21.56 18.97
CA PRO A 96 19.91 -20.88 19.62
C PRO A 96 20.22 -20.12 20.93
N SER A 97 19.38 -19.14 21.26
CA SER A 97 19.45 -18.42 22.54
C SER A 97 18.07 -17.94 23.05
N GLY A 98 17.96 -17.64 24.34
CA GLY A 98 16.75 -17.03 24.93
C GLY A 98 16.62 -15.55 24.56
N ALA A 99 17.52 -14.71 25.09
CA ALA A 99 17.57 -13.27 24.84
C ALA A 99 18.89 -12.82 24.23
N VAL A 100 18.85 -11.93 23.23
CA VAL A 100 20.05 -11.39 22.56
C VAL A 100 20.03 -9.87 22.52
N THR A 101 21.05 -9.24 23.11
CA THR A 101 21.27 -7.78 23.07
C THR A 101 22.61 -7.47 22.39
N VAL A 102 22.60 -6.73 21.28
CA VAL A 102 23.85 -6.34 20.59
C VAL A 102 23.89 -4.83 20.39
N HIS A 103 24.91 -4.14 20.93
CA HIS A 103 24.95 -2.67 20.90
C HIS A 103 25.69 -2.04 19.71
N ARG A 104 26.67 -2.76 19.13
CA ARG A 104 27.35 -2.41 17.88
C ARG A 104 27.94 -3.67 17.25
N SER A 105 27.60 -3.95 16.00
CA SER A 105 28.27 -5.00 15.22
C SER A 105 28.43 -4.64 13.73
N GLY A 106 29.46 -5.16 13.07
CA GLY A 106 29.57 -5.09 11.60
C GLY A 106 28.52 -6.00 10.95
N ALA A 107 28.56 -7.28 11.29
CA ALA A 107 27.60 -8.30 10.87
C ALA A 107 27.02 -9.06 12.08
N LEU A 108 25.73 -9.39 12.03
CA LEU A 108 25.06 -10.23 13.02
C LEU A 108 24.20 -11.30 12.33
N THR A 109 24.44 -12.56 12.67
CA THR A 109 23.64 -13.70 12.25
C THR A 109 23.04 -14.39 13.46
N VAL A 110 21.72 -14.54 13.50
CA VAL A 110 21.03 -15.27 14.58
C VAL A 110 20.12 -16.34 14.01
N HIS A 111 20.36 -17.59 14.41
CA HIS A 111 19.54 -18.71 13.91
C HIS A 111 18.20 -18.84 14.65
N ARG A 112 18.20 -18.70 15.98
CA ARG A 112 16.99 -18.78 16.81
C ARG A 112 17.16 -17.95 18.08
N SER A 113 16.19 -17.08 18.35
CA SER A 113 16.10 -16.28 19.58
C SER A 113 14.64 -16.17 20.06
N GLY A 114 14.43 -16.04 21.36
CA GLY A 114 13.13 -15.67 21.92
C GLY A 114 12.88 -14.17 21.74
N SER A 115 13.77 -13.36 22.30
CA SER A 115 13.75 -11.89 22.19
C SER A 115 15.08 -11.34 21.70
N MET A 116 15.02 -10.25 20.94
CA MET A 116 16.22 -9.61 20.41
C MET A 116 16.13 -8.08 20.40
N THR A 117 17.17 -7.43 20.91
CA THR A 117 17.37 -5.99 20.79
C THR A 117 18.73 -5.72 20.20
N VAL A 118 18.79 -5.01 19.07
CA VAL A 118 20.07 -4.70 18.44
C VAL A 118 20.14 -3.22 18.08
N HIS A 119 21.22 -2.57 18.49
CA HIS A 119 21.55 -1.18 18.21
C HIS A 119 22.75 -1.14 17.25
N ARG A 120 22.70 -0.20 16.29
CA ARG A 120 23.83 0.21 15.43
C ARG A 120 24.60 -0.97 14.82
N SER A 121 24.11 -1.52 13.71
CA SER A 121 24.87 -2.53 12.98
C SER A 121 24.77 -2.42 11.47
N GLY A 122 25.79 -2.95 10.77
CA GLY A 122 25.88 -2.91 9.31
C GLY A 122 24.83 -3.79 8.66
N ALA A 123 24.98 -5.11 8.79
CA ALA A 123 24.08 -6.12 8.25
C ALA A 123 23.59 -7.08 9.33
N VAL A 124 22.28 -7.36 9.35
CA VAL A 124 21.69 -8.32 10.31
C VAL A 124 20.78 -9.32 9.63
N THR A 125 21.04 -10.61 9.87
CA THR A 125 20.28 -11.75 9.37
C THR A 125 19.71 -12.54 10.53
N VAL A 126 18.39 -12.74 10.55
CA VAL A 126 17.70 -13.54 11.57
C VAL A 126 16.83 -14.62 10.93
N HIS A 127 17.07 -15.89 11.27
CA HIS A 127 16.27 -16.99 10.76
C HIS A 127 14.93 -17.14 11.52
N ARG A 128 14.97 -17.13 12.86
CA ARG A 128 13.77 -17.21 13.71
C ARG A 128 13.91 -16.34 14.96
N SER A 129 12.88 -15.53 15.23
CA SER A 129 12.74 -14.74 16.46
C SER A 129 11.29 -14.73 16.95
N GLY A 130 11.08 -14.60 18.26
CA GLY A 130 9.76 -14.28 18.81
C GLY A 130 9.47 -12.78 18.65
N SER A 131 10.24 -11.95 19.35
CA SER A 131 10.18 -10.48 19.26
C SER A 131 11.53 -9.88 18.88
N MET A 132 11.50 -8.82 18.06
CA MET A 132 12.72 -8.16 17.59
C MET A 132 12.58 -6.63 17.55
N THR A 133 13.55 -5.93 18.13
CA THR A 133 13.71 -4.48 18.02
C THR A 133 15.08 -4.13 17.43
N VAL A 134 15.09 -3.30 16.39
CA VAL A 134 16.29 -2.91 15.64
C VAL A 134 16.40 -1.39 15.53
N HIS A 135 17.54 -0.82 15.91
CA HIS A 135 17.83 0.60 15.76
C HIS A 135 19.08 0.89 14.89
N ARG A 136 18.96 1.82 13.92
CA ARG A 136 20.01 2.46 13.10
C ARG A 136 20.90 1.47 12.33
N ARG A 137 20.58 1.13 11.08
CA ARG A 137 21.32 0.10 10.28
C ARG A 137 21.44 0.34 8.77
N GLY A 138 22.35 -0.42 8.16
CA GLY A 138 22.41 -0.64 6.71
C GLY A 138 21.30 -1.56 6.21
N ALA A 139 21.39 -2.88 6.47
CA ALA A 139 20.45 -3.88 5.96
C ALA A 139 19.95 -4.86 7.04
N VAL A 140 18.66 -5.22 6.98
CA VAL A 140 18.01 -6.19 7.90
C VAL A 140 17.24 -7.23 7.10
N THR A 141 17.57 -8.50 7.29
CA THR A 141 16.88 -9.65 6.68
C THR A 141 16.34 -10.59 7.75
N VAL A 142 15.05 -10.89 7.71
CA VAL A 142 14.40 -11.77 8.68
C VAL A 142 13.52 -12.82 7.99
N HIS A 143 13.76 -14.10 8.26
CA HIS A 143 12.99 -15.18 7.67
C HIS A 143 11.65 -15.43 8.40
N ARG A 144 11.68 -15.49 9.73
CA ARG A 144 10.48 -15.67 10.57
C ARG A 144 10.57 -14.85 11.86
N SER A 145 9.51 -14.12 12.17
CA SER A 145 9.35 -13.36 13.42
C SER A 145 7.91 -13.43 13.92
N GLY A 146 7.68 -13.32 15.22
CA GLY A 146 6.35 -13.01 15.76
C GLY A 146 6.02 -11.53 15.54
N ALA A 147 6.78 -10.66 16.20
CA ALA A 147 6.67 -9.21 16.08
C ALA A 147 8.04 -8.55 15.81
N MET A 148 8.04 -7.53 14.95
CA MET A 148 9.26 -6.80 14.60
C MET A 148 9.04 -5.29 14.56
N THR A 149 9.97 -4.58 15.20
CA THR A 149 10.08 -3.12 15.12
C THR A 149 11.46 -2.72 14.61
N VAL A 150 11.51 -1.98 13.50
CA VAL A 150 12.76 -1.45 12.92
C VAL A 150 12.72 0.08 12.90
N HIS A 151 13.77 0.71 13.38
CA HIS A 151 13.96 2.15 13.36
C HIS A 151 15.22 2.53 12.60
N ARG A 152 15.09 3.40 11.58
CA ARG A 152 16.19 3.95 10.77
C ARG A 152 17.04 2.86 10.12
N SER A 153 16.67 2.44 8.92
CA SER A 153 17.37 1.39 8.17
C SER A 153 17.48 1.69 6.68
N GLY A 154 18.60 1.35 6.03
CA GLY A 154 18.72 1.43 4.57
C GLY A 154 17.71 0.51 3.86
N ALA A 155 17.75 -0.79 4.18
CA ALA A 155 16.85 -1.80 3.62
C ALA A 155 16.32 -2.78 4.68
N VAL A 156 15.06 -3.20 4.54
CA VAL A 156 14.41 -4.21 5.39
C VAL A 156 13.71 -5.26 4.53
N THR A 157 14.05 -6.53 4.73
CA THR A 157 13.42 -7.68 4.08
C THR A 157 12.86 -8.64 5.12
N VAL A 158 11.55 -8.91 5.08
CA VAL A 158 10.86 -9.83 5.99
C VAL A 158 10.09 -10.88 5.19
N HIS A 159 10.29 -12.17 5.48
CA HIS A 159 9.64 -13.25 4.72
C HIS A 159 8.36 -13.84 5.33
N ARG A 160 8.26 -13.90 6.66
CA ARG A 160 7.07 -14.29 7.42
C ARG A 160 7.06 -13.57 8.76
N SER A 161 5.95 -12.92 9.09
CA SER A 161 5.80 -12.24 10.38
C SER A 161 4.34 -12.18 10.83
N GLY A 162 4.10 -12.10 12.14
CA GLY A 162 2.77 -11.71 12.65
C GLY A 162 2.54 -10.21 12.44
N ALA A 163 3.48 -9.39 12.91
CA ALA A 163 3.41 -7.93 12.81
C ALA A 163 4.78 -7.30 12.48
N VAL A 164 4.79 -6.37 11.52
CA VAL A 164 5.98 -5.61 11.12
C VAL A 164 5.73 -4.11 11.21
N THR A 165 6.55 -3.43 12.01
CA THR A 165 6.56 -1.96 12.11
C THR A 165 7.93 -1.42 11.68
N VAL A 166 7.97 -0.64 10.59
CA VAL A 166 9.21 -0.01 10.11
C VAL A 166 9.08 1.50 10.15
N ARG A 167 10.00 2.15 10.85
CA ARG A 167 10.08 3.61 10.98
C ARG A 167 11.33 4.16 10.31
N CYS A 168 11.16 5.03 9.32
CA CYS A 168 12.24 5.65 8.53
C CYS A 168 13.13 4.63 7.82
N SER A 169 12.86 4.33 6.55
CA SER A 169 13.70 3.42 5.78
C SER A 169 13.82 3.76 4.30
N GLY A 170 14.91 3.35 3.66
CA GLY A 170 15.04 3.45 2.20
C GLY A 170 14.03 2.51 1.52
N ILE A 171 14.23 1.20 1.67
CA ILE A 171 13.44 0.15 1.00
C ILE A 171 12.86 -0.82 2.04
N VAL A 172 11.59 -1.20 1.88
CA VAL A 172 10.93 -2.22 2.70
C VAL A 172 10.27 -3.28 1.83
N THR A 173 10.64 -4.54 2.01
CA THR A 173 10.04 -5.70 1.37
C THR A 173 9.48 -6.65 2.43
N VAL A 174 8.16 -6.85 2.44
CA VAL A 174 7.50 -7.80 3.35
C VAL A 174 6.73 -8.85 2.54
N ARG A 175 6.98 -10.11 2.85
CA ARG A 175 6.25 -11.28 2.32
C ARG A 175 5.52 -11.92 3.50
N ARG A 176 4.26 -12.33 3.30
CA ARG A 176 3.42 -13.07 4.27
C ARG A 176 3.44 -12.47 5.68
N SER A 177 2.65 -11.42 5.90
CA SER A 177 2.50 -10.81 7.23
C SER A 177 1.04 -10.65 7.63
N GLY A 178 0.72 -10.78 8.91
CA GLY A 178 -0.60 -10.39 9.42
C GLY A 178 -0.81 -8.89 9.22
N ILE A 179 0.02 -8.10 9.90
CA ILE A 179 -0.04 -6.62 9.89
C ILE A 179 1.29 -6.03 9.41
N VAL A 180 1.22 -4.97 8.61
CA VAL A 180 2.40 -4.19 8.18
C VAL A 180 2.15 -2.70 8.33
N THR A 181 2.98 -2.03 9.13
CA THR A 181 2.99 -0.58 9.32
C THR A 181 4.33 0.00 8.89
N VAL A 182 4.35 0.93 7.92
CA VAL A 182 5.59 1.59 7.47
C VAL A 182 5.43 3.10 7.48
N SER A 183 6.37 3.84 8.09
CA SER A 183 6.31 5.31 8.19
C SER A 183 7.63 5.98 8.55
N PRO A 184 8.17 6.98 7.83
CA PRO A 184 8.23 7.21 6.37
C PRO A 184 9.17 6.21 5.65
N SER A 185 9.06 6.09 4.32
CA SER A 185 10.04 5.30 3.54
C SER A 185 10.17 5.71 2.07
N GLY A 186 11.27 5.33 1.41
CA GLY A 186 11.46 5.53 -0.04
C GLY A 186 10.52 4.64 -0.87
N ALA A 187 10.70 3.32 -0.78
CA ALA A 187 9.90 2.32 -1.49
C ALA A 187 9.37 1.22 -0.55
N VAL A 188 8.13 0.76 -0.80
CA VAL A 188 7.53 -0.35 -0.04
C VAL A 188 6.89 -1.38 -0.96
N THR A 189 7.31 -2.64 -0.81
CA THR A 189 6.73 -3.80 -1.49
C THR A 189 6.16 -4.77 -0.46
N VAL A 190 4.85 -5.02 -0.49
CA VAL A 190 4.20 -6.00 0.42
C VAL A 190 3.44 -7.07 -0.37
N ARG A 191 3.72 -8.35 -0.09
CA ARG A 191 3.09 -9.51 -0.75
C ARG A 191 2.40 -10.41 0.28
N ARG A 192 1.09 -10.67 0.11
CA ARG A 192 0.27 -11.52 0.98
C ARG A 192 0.21 -10.98 2.41
N SER A 193 -0.76 -10.11 2.70
CA SER A 193 -0.93 -9.59 4.05
C SER A 193 -2.37 -9.38 4.47
N GLY A 194 -2.66 -9.44 5.77
CA GLY A 194 -3.98 -9.11 6.30
C GLY A 194 -4.29 -7.63 6.15
N ALA A 195 -3.48 -6.79 6.81
CA ALA A 195 -3.61 -5.33 6.79
C ALA A 195 -2.28 -4.63 6.46
N VAL A 196 -2.34 -3.55 5.68
CA VAL A 196 -1.17 -2.71 5.36
C VAL A 196 -1.48 -1.24 5.55
N THR A 197 -0.76 -0.59 6.46
CA THR A 197 -0.81 0.85 6.69
C THR A 197 0.54 1.46 6.35
N VAL A 198 0.57 2.37 5.37
CA VAL A 198 1.83 3.05 5.03
C VAL A 198 1.62 4.57 5.00
N ARG A 199 2.52 5.33 5.62
CA ARG A 199 2.47 6.80 5.69
C ARG A 199 3.75 7.40 5.12
N ARG A 200 3.63 8.46 4.31
CA ARG A 200 4.75 9.22 3.74
C ARG A 200 5.77 8.33 3.03
N SER A 201 5.47 7.93 1.78
CA SER A 201 6.45 7.20 0.99
C SER A 201 6.44 7.51 -0.51
N GLY A 202 7.58 7.30 -1.17
CA GLY A 202 7.76 7.58 -2.60
C GLY A 202 6.93 6.67 -3.48
N ALA A 203 7.21 5.37 -3.44
CA ALA A 203 6.53 4.35 -4.23
C ALA A 203 6.02 3.20 -3.35
N VAL A 204 4.80 2.70 -3.62
CA VAL A 204 4.28 1.53 -2.91
C VAL A 204 3.57 0.54 -3.82
N THR A 205 4.05 -0.69 -3.77
CA THR A 205 3.47 -1.84 -4.45
C THR A 205 2.97 -2.83 -3.42
N VAL A 206 1.70 -3.18 -3.51
CA VAL A 206 1.15 -4.21 -2.63
C VAL A 206 0.43 -5.25 -3.49
N HIS A 207 0.56 -6.53 -3.15
CA HIS A 207 -0.04 -7.66 -3.86
C HIS A 207 -0.72 -8.63 -2.91
N ARG A 208 -2.01 -8.95 -3.13
CA ARG A 208 -2.85 -9.83 -2.31
C ARG A 208 -2.93 -9.37 -0.84
N SER A 209 -3.90 -8.53 -0.51
CA SER A 209 -4.13 -8.14 0.89
C SER A 209 -5.59 -7.90 1.22
N GLY A 210 -5.97 -8.08 2.49
CA GLY A 210 -7.33 -7.79 2.98
C GLY A 210 -7.65 -6.29 2.91
N ALA A 211 -6.97 -5.49 3.74
CA ALA A 211 -7.17 -4.04 3.85
C ALA A 211 -5.88 -3.24 3.63
N VAL A 212 -5.95 -2.13 2.88
CA VAL A 212 -4.79 -1.25 2.65
C VAL A 212 -5.12 0.22 2.80
N THR A 213 -4.37 0.88 3.68
CA THR A 213 -4.46 2.31 3.96
C THR A 213 -3.17 3.03 3.59
N VAL A 214 -3.30 4.09 2.78
CA VAL A 214 -2.18 4.86 2.25
C VAL A 214 -2.36 6.37 2.49
N ARG A 215 -1.36 7.01 3.11
CA ARG A 215 -1.34 8.47 3.35
C ARG A 215 -0.07 9.14 2.78
N ARG A 216 -0.24 10.14 1.88
CA ARG A 216 0.78 11.04 1.27
C ARG A 216 1.90 10.33 0.49
N ARG A 217 1.82 10.28 -0.87
CA ARG A 217 2.80 9.56 -1.73
C ARG A 217 2.99 10.08 -3.16
N GLY A 218 4.03 9.59 -3.84
CA GLY A 218 4.21 9.67 -5.30
C GLY A 218 3.33 8.65 -6.05
N ALA A 219 3.73 7.37 -6.10
CA ALA A 219 3.06 6.32 -6.88
C ALA A 219 2.53 5.15 -6.04
N VAL A 220 1.37 4.59 -6.41
CA VAL A 220 0.72 3.47 -5.68
C VAL A 220 0.16 2.42 -6.63
N THR A 221 0.66 1.18 -6.54
CA THR A 221 0.17 0.03 -7.30
C THR A 221 -0.44 -1.03 -6.38
N VAL A 222 -1.67 -1.44 -6.67
CA VAL A 222 -2.44 -2.39 -5.85
C VAL A 222 -3.04 -3.52 -6.71
N ARG A 223 -2.75 -4.78 -6.33
CA ARG A 223 -3.26 -5.98 -7.00
C ARG A 223 -4.00 -6.92 -6.03
N ARG A 224 -5.23 -7.32 -6.39
CA ARG A 224 -6.12 -8.33 -5.74
C ARG A 224 -6.41 -8.07 -4.24
N ARG A 225 -7.51 -7.38 -3.89
CA ARG A 225 -7.82 -6.96 -2.50
C ARG A 225 -9.30 -6.94 -2.09
N GLY A 226 -9.53 -6.86 -0.77
CA GLY A 226 -10.81 -6.45 -0.20
C GLY A 226 -11.02 -4.93 -0.28
N ILE A 227 -10.37 -4.16 0.59
CA ILE A 227 -10.60 -2.71 0.75
C ILE A 227 -9.31 -1.90 0.54
N VAL A 228 -9.43 -0.79 -0.20
CA VAL A 228 -8.30 0.13 -0.47
C VAL A 228 -8.70 1.57 -0.18
N THR A 229 -8.05 2.20 0.81
CA THR A 229 -8.26 3.60 1.18
C THR A 229 -6.99 4.42 0.95
N VAL A 230 -7.08 5.48 0.13
CA VAL A 230 -5.95 6.37 -0.10
C VAL A 230 -6.30 7.86 0.04
N HIS A 231 -5.54 8.56 0.87
CA HIS A 231 -5.78 9.97 1.16
C HIS A 231 -5.15 10.94 0.14
N ARG A 232 -3.86 10.76 -0.18
CA ARG A 232 -3.07 11.63 -1.07
C ARG A 232 -2.04 10.79 -1.84
N SER A 233 -2.09 10.78 -3.18
CA SER A 233 -0.95 10.36 -4.01
C SER A 233 -0.93 11.03 -5.39
N GLY A 234 0.23 11.03 -6.06
CA GLY A 234 0.38 11.51 -7.45
C GLY A 234 -0.35 10.62 -8.45
N SER A 235 0.05 9.34 -8.55
CA SER A 235 -0.57 8.33 -9.42
C SER A 235 -1.09 7.12 -8.64
N MET A 236 -2.06 6.39 -9.21
CA MET A 236 -2.55 5.13 -8.65
C MET A 236 -3.04 4.17 -9.73
N THR A 237 -2.63 2.91 -9.62
CA THR A 237 -3.18 1.79 -10.40
C THR A 237 -3.73 0.69 -9.49
N VAL A 238 -4.98 0.27 -9.72
CA VAL A 238 -5.64 -0.83 -8.99
C VAL A 238 -6.20 -1.86 -9.96
N HIS A 239 -5.80 -3.12 -9.86
CA HIS A 239 -6.26 -4.14 -10.81
C HIS A 239 -7.55 -4.88 -10.38
N ARG A 240 -7.68 -5.23 -9.10
CA ARG A 240 -8.83 -5.99 -8.55
C ARG A 240 -9.03 -5.63 -7.08
N SER A 241 -10.20 -5.13 -6.70
CA SER A 241 -10.54 -4.82 -5.31
C SER A 241 -12.05 -4.91 -5.04
N GLY A 242 -12.50 -5.20 -3.81
CA GLY A 242 -13.91 -5.05 -3.41
C GLY A 242 -14.35 -3.59 -3.42
N ALA A 243 -13.68 -2.75 -2.62
CA ALA A 243 -13.97 -1.32 -2.51
C ALA A 243 -12.70 -0.44 -2.63
N VAL A 244 -12.82 0.72 -3.29
CA VAL A 244 -11.74 1.71 -3.40
C VAL A 244 -12.24 3.11 -3.04
N THR A 245 -11.64 3.70 -2.01
CA THR A 245 -11.92 5.08 -1.58
C THR A 245 -10.69 5.96 -1.75
N VAL A 246 -10.86 7.10 -2.43
CA VAL A 246 -9.75 8.02 -2.73
C VAL A 246 -10.13 9.48 -2.53
N ARG A 247 -9.34 10.20 -1.71
CA ARG A 247 -9.64 11.61 -1.36
C ARG A 247 -9.06 12.68 -2.29
N ARG A 248 -7.74 12.75 -2.52
CA ARG A 248 -7.09 13.83 -3.33
C ARG A 248 -5.94 13.27 -4.19
N ARG A 249 -5.95 13.42 -5.53
CA ARG A 249 -4.92 12.86 -6.45
C ARG A 249 -4.79 13.56 -7.82
N GLY A 250 -3.69 13.27 -8.53
CA GLY A 250 -3.49 13.55 -9.97
C GLY A 250 -4.25 12.56 -10.87
N ALA A 251 -3.67 11.37 -11.13
CA ALA A 251 -4.21 10.35 -12.04
C ALA A 251 -4.57 9.03 -11.32
N VAL A 252 -5.68 8.39 -11.70
CA VAL A 252 -6.10 7.10 -11.14
C VAL A 252 -6.69 6.17 -12.20
N THR A 253 -6.11 4.97 -12.29
CA THR A 253 -6.60 3.87 -13.12
C THR A 253 -7.05 2.72 -12.24
N VAL A 254 -8.29 2.26 -12.40
CA VAL A 254 -8.80 1.07 -11.69
C VAL A 254 -9.43 0.12 -12.73
N HIS A 255 -9.09 -1.17 -12.70
CA HIS A 255 -9.48 -2.13 -13.75
C HIS A 255 -10.70 -3.00 -13.44
N ARG A 256 -10.86 -3.45 -12.18
CA ARG A 256 -12.03 -4.23 -11.72
C ARG A 256 -12.27 -3.94 -10.24
N SER A 257 -13.48 -3.51 -9.88
CA SER A 257 -13.89 -3.48 -8.47
C SER A 257 -15.41 -3.37 -8.27
N GLY A 258 -15.88 -3.72 -7.08
CA GLY A 258 -17.29 -3.62 -6.70
C GLY A 258 -17.77 -2.17 -6.62
N ALA A 259 -17.15 -1.39 -5.73
CA ALA A 259 -17.50 0.03 -5.51
C ALA A 259 -16.27 0.94 -5.57
N VAL A 260 -16.39 2.13 -6.16
CA VAL A 260 -15.34 3.16 -6.16
C VAL A 260 -15.87 4.54 -5.86
N THR A 261 -15.30 5.17 -4.82
CA THR A 261 -15.62 6.52 -4.38
C THR A 261 -14.43 7.45 -4.51
N VAL A 262 -14.65 8.60 -5.17
CA VAL A 262 -13.60 9.56 -5.51
C VAL A 262 -14.02 11.00 -5.16
N ARG A 263 -13.24 11.72 -4.35
CA ARG A 263 -13.61 13.09 -3.92
C ARG A 263 -13.02 14.25 -4.74
N ARG A 264 -11.72 14.31 -5.03
CA ARG A 264 -11.08 15.44 -5.78
C ARG A 264 -9.92 14.96 -6.67
N ARG A 265 -9.93 15.21 -7.99
CA ARG A 265 -8.89 14.71 -8.95
C ARG A 265 -8.63 15.53 -10.22
N GLY A 266 -7.55 15.20 -10.94
CA GLY A 266 -7.33 15.46 -12.37
C GLY A 266 -8.05 14.44 -13.27
N ALA A 267 -7.41 13.31 -13.61
CA ALA A 267 -7.93 12.29 -14.54
C ALA A 267 -8.31 10.95 -13.86
N VAL A 268 -9.39 10.30 -14.33
CA VAL A 268 -9.89 9.03 -13.78
C VAL A 268 -10.29 8.04 -14.87
N THR A 269 -9.64 6.88 -14.89
CA THR A 269 -9.98 5.77 -15.79
C THR A 269 -10.50 4.57 -15.01
N VAL A 270 -11.68 4.09 -15.40
CA VAL A 270 -12.39 2.98 -14.74
C VAL A 270 -12.80 1.93 -15.76
N ARG A 271 -12.32 0.71 -15.57
CA ARG A 271 -12.81 -0.48 -16.30
C ARG A 271 -13.63 -1.36 -15.35
N ARG A 272 -14.71 -1.98 -15.90
CA ARG A 272 -15.62 -3.03 -15.34
C ARG A 272 -15.96 -2.95 -13.83
N ARG A 273 -17.17 -2.49 -13.46
CA ARG A 273 -17.61 -2.31 -12.05
C ARG A 273 -19.11 -2.47 -11.75
N GLY A 274 -19.45 -2.54 -10.45
CA GLY A 274 -20.80 -2.28 -9.92
C GLY A 274 -21.12 -0.78 -9.85
N ILE A 275 -20.56 -0.06 -8.88
CA ILE A 275 -20.93 1.36 -8.60
C ILE A 275 -19.70 2.29 -8.66
N VAL A 276 -19.87 3.46 -9.28
CA VAL A 276 -18.83 4.51 -9.38
C VAL A 276 -19.38 5.87 -8.97
N THR A 277 -18.86 6.44 -7.89
CA THR A 277 -19.25 7.77 -7.38
C THR A 277 -18.06 8.73 -7.42
N VAL A 278 -18.20 9.85 -8.14
CA VAL A 278 -17.15 10.87 -8.21
C VAL A 278 -17.68 12.29 -7.99
N HIS A 279 -17.10 13.00 -7.02
CA HIS A 279 -17.53 14.35 -6.64
C HIS A 279 -16.91 15.48 -7.47
N ARG A 280 -15.59 15.46 -7.69
CA ARG A 280 -14.85 16.47 -8.47
C ARG A 280 -13.70 15.84 -9.25
N SER A 281 -13.67 15.96 -10.58
CA SER A 281 -12.45 15.72 -11.37
C SER A 281 -12.39 16.52 -12.68
N GLY A 282 -11.19 16.65 -13.29
CA GLY A 282 -11.00 17.24 -14.62
C GLY A 282 -11.64 16.38 -15.71
N SER A 283 -11.15 15.15 -15.90
CA SER A 283 -11.68 14.19 -16.89
C SER A 283 -12.04 12.84 -16.25
N MET A 284 -12.94 12.09 -16.89
CA MET A 284 -13.30 10.73 -16.51
C MET A 284 -13.64 9.87 -17.72
N THR A 285 -13.06 8.66 -17.75
CA THR A 285 -13.46 7.60 -18.68
C THR A 285 -13.90 6.36 -17.91
N VAL A 286 -15.11 5.86 -18.21
CA VAL A 286 -15.68 4.62 -17.65
C VAL A 286 -16.07 3.69 -18.79
N HIS A 287 -15.49 2.50 -18.84
CA HIS A 287 -15.82 1.55 -19.90
C HIS A 287 -17.07 0.71 -19.62
N ARG A 288 -17.20 0.15 -18.40
CA ARG A 288 -18.36 -0.67 -17.99
C ARG A 288 -18.64 -0.50 -16.49
N SER A 289 -19.88 -0.22 -16.12
CA SER A 289 -20.33 -0.06 -14.73
C SER A 289 -21.82 -0.40 -14.58
N GLY A 290 -22.32 -0.78 -13.40
CA GLY A 290 -23.76 -0.84 -13.12
C GLY A 290 -24.37 0.57 -13.00
N ALA A 291 -23.83 1.39 -12.09
CA ALA A 291 -24.26 2.78 -11.87
C ALA A 291 -23.07 3.76 -11.83
N VAL A 292 -23.28 4.97 -12.36
CA VAL A 292 -22.29 6.06 -12.31
C VAL A 292 -22.92 7.36 -11.81
N THR A 293 -22.41 7.92 -10.72
CA THR A 293 -22.84 9.22 -10.19
C THR A 293 -21.68 10.22 -10.26
N VAL A 294 -21.92 11.35 -10.91
CA VAL A 294 -20.92 12.41 -11.15
C VAL A 294 -21.46 13.76 -10.71
N ARG A 295 -20.71 14.50 -9.87
CA ARG A 295 -21.23 15.74 -9.27
C ARG A 295 -20.74 17.06 -9.90
N ARG A 296 -19.44 17.18 -10.26
CA ARG A 296 -18.84 18.37 -10.91
C ARG A 296 -17.61 17.98 -11.73
N ARG A 297 -17.58 18.23 -13.06
CA ARG A 297 -16.44 17.84 -13.94
C ARG A 297 -16.20 18.73 -15.17
N GLY A 298 -15.03 18.59 -15.80
CA GLY A 298 -14.75 19.07 -17.16
C GLY A 298 -15.36 18.14 -18.21
N ALA A 299 -14.81 16.94 -18.40
CA ALA A 299 -15.29 15.96 -19.39
C ALA A 299 -15.65 14.60 -18.77
N VAL A 300 -16.71 13.96 -19.28
CA VAL A 300 -17.19 12.64 -18.83
C VAL A 300 -17.49 11.73 -20.02
N THR A 301 -16.72 10.66 -20.17
CA THR A 301 -16.94 9.63 -21.20
C THR A 301 -17.32 8.31 -20.54
N VAL A 302 -18.46 7.74 -20.93
CA VAL A 302 -19.02 6.54 -20.30
C VAL A 302 -19.49 5.59 -21.41
N HIS A 303 -18.86 4.41 -21.59
CA HIS A 303 -19.15 3.52 -22.73
C HIS A 303 -20.27 2.47 -22.56
N ARG A 304 -20.47 1.87 -21.38
CA ARG A 304 -21.62 1.00 -21.05
C ARG A 304 -22.03 1.10 -19.56
N SER A 305 -23.31 1.28 -19.25
CA SER A 305 -23.87 1.08 -17.89
C SER A 305 -25.37 0.87 -17.84
N GLY A 306 -25.87 0.45 -16.67
CA GLY A 306 -27.29 0.50 -16.32
C GLY A 306 -27.79 1.95 -16.17
N ALA A 307 -27.21 2.71 -15.23
CA ALA A 307 -27.65 4.09 -14.93
C ALA A 307 -26.51 5.11 -14.86
N VAL A 308 -26.75 6.34 -15.30
CA VAL A 308 -25.82 7.48 -15.19
C VAL A 308 -26.52 8.72 -14.68
N THR A 309 -25.99 9.32 -13.62
CA THR A 309 -26.43 10.63 -13.13
C THR A 309 -25.26 11.60 -13.16
N VAL A 310 -25.37 12.67 -13.96
CA VAL A 310 -24.38 13.75 -14.05
C VAL A 310 -25.00 15.06 -13.59
N ARG A 311 -24.44 15.68 -12.54
CA ARG A 311 -25.02 16.89 -11.94
C ARG A 311 -24.53 18.18 -12.59
N ARG A 312 -23.22 18.29 -12.85
CA ARG A 312 -22.56 19.43 -13.52
C ARG A 312 -21.33 18.95 -14.30
N SER A 313 -21.24 19.28 -15.59
CA SER A 313 -20.12 18.90 -16.46
C SER A 313 -19.91 19.90 -17.61
N GLY A 314 -18.70 20.02 -18.15
CA GLY A 314 -18.46 20.73 -19.42
C GLY A 314 -18.98 19.91 -20.61
N ALA A 315 -18.48 18.69 -20.78
CA ALA A 315 -18.90 17.76 -21.83
C ALA A 315 -19.26 16.37 -21.27
N VAL A 316 -20.27 15.73 -21.86
CA VAL A 316 -20.72 14.38 -21.50
C VAL A 316 -20.91 13.55 -22.76
N THR A 317 -20.16 12.46 -22.89
CA THR A 317 -20.34 11.46 -23.94
C THR A 317 -20.73 10.13 -23.33
N ILE A 318 -21.92 9.64 -23.67
CA ILE A 318 -22.47 8.41 -23.10
C ILE A 318 -22.83 7.45 -24.23
N ARG A 319 -22.28 6.23 -24.19
CA ARG A 319 -22.62 5.13 -25.10
C ARG A 319 -23.35 3.98 -24.38
N ARG A 320 -24.28 3.31 -25.09
CA ARG A 320 -25.03 2.08 -24.76
C ARG A 320 -25.51 1.97 -23.29
N ARG A 321 -26.77 2.40 -23.00
CA ARG A 321 -27.30 2.53 -21.61
C ARG A 321 -28.76 2.12 -21.41
N GLY A 322 -29.13 1.88 -20.15
CA GLY A 322 -30.51 1.88 -19.65
C GLY A 322 -31.05 3.31 -19.43
N ALA A 323 -30.60 4.01 -18.38
CA ALA A 323 -31.09 5.35 -18.02
C ALA A 323 -29.97 6.40 -17.87
N VAL A 324 -30.22 7.63 -18.34
CA VAL A 324 -29.29 8.77 -18.28
C VAL A 324 -30.00 10.01 -17.74
N THR A 325 -29.48 10.61 -16.67
CA THR A 325 -29.96 11.88 -16.11
C THR A 325 -28.82 12.90 -16.07
N VAL A 326 -28.99 14.04 -16.76
CA VAL A 326 -28.04 15.15 -16.77
C VAL A 326 -28.71 16.42 -16.26
N ARG A 327 -28.22 17.01 -15.15
CA ARG A 327 -28.81 18.23 -14.59
C ARG A 327 -28.30 19.51 -15.27
N ARG A 328 -26.99 19.65 -15.48
CA ARG A 328 -26.38 20.82 -16.13
C ARG A 328 -25.12 20.42 -16.90
N SER A 329 -25.05 20.79 -18.17
CA SER A 329 -23.90 20.49 -19.03
C SER A 329 -23.69 21.51 -20.15
N GLY A 330 -22.45 21.69 -20.62
CA GLY A 330 -22.19 22.45 -21.85
C GLY A 330 -22.64 21.67 -23.08
N ALA A 331 -22.07 20.49 -23.30
CA ALA A 331 -22.44 19.58 -24.39
C ALA A 331 -22.79 18.18 -23.87
N VAL A 332 -23.78 17.53 -24.49
CA VAL A 332 -24.17 16.14 -24.20
C VAL A 332 -24.35 15.35 -25.49
N THR A 333 -23.68 14.22 -25.61
CA THR A 333 -23.86 13.26 -26.71
C THR A 333 -24.25 11.91 -26.13
N VAL A 334 -25.38 11.36 -26.58
CA VAL A 334 -25.91 10.06 -26.13
C VAL A 334 -26.17 9.12 -27.32
N SER A 335 -25.64 7.90 -27.26
CA SER A 335 -25.79 6.92 -28.35
C SER A 335 -25.74 5.45 -27.87
N PRO A 336 -26.68 4.58 -28.27
CA PRO A 336 -28.09 4.45 -27.86
C PRO A 336 -28.35 4.36 -26.34
N SER A 337 -29.55 4.72 -25.90
CA SER A 337 -30.01 4.60 -24.50
C SER A 337 -31.51 4.27 -24.38
N GLY A 338 -31.95 3.69 -23.26
CA GLY A 338 -33.38 3.49 -22.95
C GLY A 338 -34.10 4.80 -22.67
N ALA A 339 -33.77 5.47 -21.56
CA ALA A 339 -34.36 6.74 -21.13
C ALA A 339 -33.30 7.85 -20.95
N VAL A 340 -33.62 9.07 -21.40
CA VAL A 340 -32.74 10.25 -21.29
C VAL A 340 -33.50 11.44 -20.69
N THR A 341 -33.03 11.95 -19.55
CA THR A 341 -33.54 13.17 -18.92
C THR A 341 -32.46 14.24 -18.86
N VAL A 342 -32.67 15.39 -19.48
CA VAL A 342 -31.73 16.53 -19.46
C VAL A 342 -32.41 17.78 -18.94
N HIS A 343 -31.98 18.32 -17.80
CA HIS A 343 -32.59 19.55 -17.26
C HIS A 343 -32.04 20.82 -17.92
N ARG A 344 -30.72 20.91 -18.12
CA ARG A 344 -30.06 22.05 -18.80
C ARG A 344 -28.85 21.59 -19.61
N SER A 345 -28.81 21.91 -20.91
CA SER A 345 -27.63 21.73 -21.77
C SER A 345 -27.41 22.90 -22.73
N GLY A 346 -26.17 23.20 -23.12
CA GLY A 346 -25.90 24.11 -24.24
C GLY A 346 -26.27 23.45 -25.57
N ALA A 347 -25.62 22.32 -25.87
CA ALA A 347 -25.93 21.45 -27.01
C ALA A 347 -26.24 20.02 -26.56
N LEU A 348 -27.19 19.36 -27.23
CA LEU A 348 -27.58 17.97 -26.97
C LEU A 348 -27.77 17.20 -28.28
N THR A 349 -26.98 16.14 -28.47
CA THR A 349 -27.09 15.23 -29.61
C THR A 349 -27.48 13.84 -29.12
N VAL A 350 -28.59 13.30 -29.62
CA VAL A 350 -29.07 11.95 -29.28
C VAL A 350 -29.24 11.13 -30.54
N HIS A 351 -28.48 10.05 -30.69
CA HIS A 351 -28.58 9.20 -31.89
C HIS A 351 -29.76 8.22 -31.82
N ARG A 352 -30.00 7.61 -30.66
CA ARG A 352 -31.12 6.68 -30.45
C ARG A 352 -31.54 6.66 -28.98
N SER A 353 -32.83 6.90 -28.73
CA SER A 353 -33.42 6.78 -27.38
C SER A 353 -34.80 6.13 -27.43
N GLY A 354 -35.20 5.46 -26.34
CA GLY A 354 -36.57 4.99 -26.15
C GLY A 354 -37.49 6.14 -25.73
N SER A 355 -37.18 6.78 -24.61
CA SER A 355 -37.86 7.99 -24.13
C SER A 355 -36.88 9.12 -23.82
N MET A 356 -37.33 10.36 -24.03
CA MET A 356 -36.51 11.55 -23.85
C MET A 356 -37.30 12.72 -23.24
N THR A 357 -36.79 13.29 -22.15
CA THR A 357 -37.33 14.52 -21.54
C THR A 357 -36.25 15.57 -21.45
N VAL A 358 -36.52 16.77 -21.97
CA VAL A 358 -35.58 17.89 -21.89
C VAL A 358 -36.28 19.17 -21.47
N HIS A 359 -35.81 19.76 -20.37
CA HIS A 359 -36.41 20.96 -19.83
C HIS A 359 -35.88 22.24 -20.47
N ARG A 360 -34.55 22.42 -20.52
CA ARG A 360 -33.93 23.60 -21.16
C ARG A 360 -32.70 23.23 -21.97
N SER A 361 -32.60 23.73 -23.19
CA SER A 361 -31.38 23.56 -23.99
C SER A 361 -31.24 24.58 -25.10
N GLY A 362 -30.00 24.93 -25.46
CA GLY A 362 -29.70 25.82 -26.59
C GLY A 362 -30.07 25.18 -27.94
N ALA A 363 -29.34 24.12 -28.31
CA ALA A 363 -29.58 23.34 -29.52
C ALA A 363 -29.79 21.86 -29.20
N VAL A 364 -30.73 21.20 -29.89
CA VAL A 364 -30.96 19.76 -29.77
C VAL A 364 -31.12 19.07 -31.12
N THR A 365 -30.31 18.04 -31.35
CA THR A 365 -30.38 17.17 -32.53
C THR A 365 -30.72 15.75 -32.09
N VAL A 366 -31.80 15.19 -32.62
CA VAL A 366 -32.24 13.81 -32.34
C VAL A 366 -32.36 13.03 -33.64
N HIS A 367 -31.59 11.95 -33.80
CA HIS A 367 -31.71 11.11 -35.01
C HIS A 367 -32.87 10.11 -34.91
N ARG A 368 -33.04 9.42 -33.77
CA ARG A 368 -34.15 8.49 -33.54
C ARG A 368 -34.61 8.54 -32.07
N SER A 369 -35.91 8.68 -31.85
CA SER A 369 -36.54 8.57 -30.52
C SER A 369 -37.87 7.83 -30.59
N GLY A 370 -38.26 7.14 -29.52
CA GLY A 370 -39.62 6.60 -29.37
C GLY A 370 -40.59 7.71 -28.95
N SER A 371 -40.42 8.23 -27.74
CA SER A 371 -41.16 9.40 -27.22
C SER A 371 -40.23 10.53 -26.81
N MET A 372 -40.66 11.78 -27.06
CA MET A 372 -39.87 12.98 -26.79
C MET A 372 -40.72 14.12 -26.23
N THR A 373 -40.34 14.66 -25.07
CA THR A 373 -40.95 15.84 -24.46
C THR A 373 -39.93 16.96 -24.27
N VAL A 374 -40.28 18.15 -24.72
CA VAL A 374 -39.39 19.32 -24.78
C VAL A 374 -40.07 20.56 -24.22
N HIS A 375 -39.50 21.20 -23.19
CA HIS A 375 -40.14 22.37 -22.57
C HIS A 375 -39.68 23.74 -23.11
N ARG A 376 -38.40 24.15 -23.00
CA ARG A 376 -37.92 25.48 -23.46
C ARG A 376 -36.60 25.40 -24.23
N ARG A 377 -36.54 25.87 -25.48
CA ARG A 377 -35.33 25.74 -26.33
C ARG A 377 -35.08 26.85 -27.35
N GLY A 378 -33.83 26.93 -27.83
CA GLY A 378 -33.44 27.69 -29.03
C GLY A 378 -33.83 26.95 -30.30
N ALA A 379 -33.05 25.95 -30.72
CA ALA A 379 -33.29 25.16 -31.94
C ALA A 379 -33.47 23.65 -31.67
N VAL A 380 -34.37 23.00 -32.42
CA VAL A 380 -34.66 21.56 -32.34
C VAL A 380 -34.68 20.94 -33.73
N THR A 381 -33.84 19.93 -33.97
CA THR A 381 -33.82 19.14 -35.20
C THR A 381 -34.08 17.68 -34.88
N VAL A 382 -35.10 17.08 -35.49
CA VAL A 382 -35.47 15.66 -35.27
C VAL A 382 -35.62 14.92 -36.59
N HIS A 383 -34.79 13.91 -36.82
CA HIS A 383 -34.87 13.11 -38.05
C HIS A 383 -36.00 12.08 -38.01
N ARG A 384 -36.15 11.34 -36.90
CA ARG A 384 -37.21 10.35 -36.69
C ARG A 384 -37.69 10.33 -35.24
N SER A 385 -39.00 10.41 -35.03
CA SER A 385 -39.64 10.23 -33.72
C SER A 385 -40.95 9.43 -33.81
N GLY A 386 -41.32 8.72 -32.75
CA GLY A 386 -42.67 8.14 -32.63
C GLY A 386 -43.68 9.21 -32.23
N ALA A 387 -43.58 9.70 -30.99
CA ALA A 387 -44.39 10.81 -30.46
C ALA A 387 -43.50 11.96 -29.97
N MET A 388 -43.87 13.20 -30.30
CA MET A 388 -43.16 14.42 -29.90
C MET A 388 -44.09 15.47 -29.33
N THR A 389 -43.73 16.02 -28.17
CA THR A 389 -44.38 17.20 -27.57
C THR A 389 -43.36 18.32 -27.35
N VAL A 390 -43.62 19.49 -27.92
CA VAL A 390 -42.78 20.70 -27.77
C VAL A 390 -43.61 21.84 -27.20
N HIS A 391 -43.26 22.33 -26.00
CA HIS A 391 -44.00 23.42 -25.35
C HIS A 391 -43.55 24.81 -25.82
N ARG A 392 -42.24 25.11 -25.81
CA ARG A 392 -41.64 26.39 -26.20
C ARG A 392 -40.30 26.19 -26.92
N SER A 393 -40.18 26.68 -28.16
CA SER A 393 -38.95 26.61 -28.97
C SER A 393 -38.79 27.81 -29.91
N GLY A 394 -37.55 28.17 -30.25
CA GLY A 394 -37.28 29.16 -31.31
C GLY A 394 -37.55 28.58 -32.71
N ALA A 395 -36.79 27.55 -33.11
CA ALA A 395 -36.98 26.85 -34.39
C ALA A 395 -37.14 25.33 -34.17
N VAL A 396 -38.04 24.71 -34.94
CA VAL A 396 -38.28 23.26 -34.94
C VAL A 396 -38.24 22.73 -36.37
N THR A 397 -37.34 21.78 -36.63
CA THR A 397 -37.28 21.02 -37.88
C THR A 397 -37.52 19.55 -37.57
N VAL A 398 -38.58 18.99 -38.13
CA VAL A 398 -38.89 17.55 -38.10
C VAL A 398 -38.73 17.01 -39.52
N ARG A 399 -38.28 15.76 -39.68
CA ARG A 399 -38.24 15.09 -40.99
C ARG A 399 -39.25 13.96 -41.11
N ARG A 400 -39.42 13.19 -40.02
CA ARG A 400 -40.35 12.06 -39.93
C ARG A 400 -40.82 11.88 -38.49
N SER A 401 -42.12 11.87 -38.27
CA SER A 401 -42.75 11.71 -36.96
C SER A 401 -44.08 10.98 -37.07
N GLY A 402 -44.44 10.18 -36.06
CA GLY A 402 -45.78 9.61 -35.96
C GLY A 402 -46.80 10.64 -35.46
N ALA A 403 -46.57 11.22 -34.29
CA ALA A 403 -47.40 12.28 -33.72
C ALA A 403 -46.54 13.47 -33.25
N VAL A 404 -46.97 14.71 -33.57
CA VAL A 404 -46.28 15.95 -33.18
C VAL A 404 -47.29 16.93 -32.57
N THR A 405 -47.00 17.41 -31.37
CA THR A 405 -47.74 18.50 -30.72
C THR A 405 -46.80 19.64 -30.40
N VAL A 406 -47.01 20.81 -31.01
CA VAL A 406 -46.24 22.04 -30.74
C VAL A 406 -47.17 23.09 -30.17
N ARG A 407 -46.91 23.56 -28.94
CA ARG A 407 -47.77 24.57 -28.29
C ARG A 407 -47.36 26.01 -28.59
N ARG A 408 -46.06 26.31 -28.59
CA ARG A 408 -45.51 27.65 -28.88
C ARG A 408 -44.14 27.52 -29.55
N SER A 409 -44.02 27.97 -30.78
CA SER A 409 -42.78 27.95 -31.57
C SER A 409 -42.63 29.22 -32.39
N GLY A 410 -41.40 29.61 -32.74
CA GLY A 410 -41.15 30.53 -33.84
C GLY A 410 -41.37 29.81 -35.17
N ALA A 411 -40.29 29.45 -35.87
CA ALA A 411 -40.37 28.72 -37.14
C ALA A 411 -40.56 27.21 -36.93
N VAL A 412 -41.48 26.59 -37.69
CA VAL A 412 -41.69 25.13 -37.73
C VAL A 412 -41.61 24.64 -39.17
N THR A 413 -40.78 23.62 -39.39
CA THR A 413 -40.66 22.91 -40.67
C THR A 413 -40.83 21.41 -40.39
N VAL A 414 -41.72 20.73 -41.11
CA VAL A 414 -42.06 19.30 -40.90
C VAL A 414 -41.74 18.48 -42.13
#